data_AF-U2HC96-F1
#
_entry.id   AF-U2HC96-F1
#
_cell.length_a   1.000
_cell.length_b   1.000
_cell.length_c   1.000
_cell.angle_alpha   90.00
_cell.angle_beta   90.00
_cell.angle_gamma   90.00
#
_symmetry.space_group_name_H-M   'P 1'
#
loop_
_entity.id
_entity.type
_entity.pdbx_description
1 polymer ?
#
loop_
_entity_poly.entity_id
_entity_poly.type
_entity_poly.pdbx_seq_one_letter_code
_entity_poly.pdbx_strand_id
1 'polypeptide(L)'
;MPLPLATAPERAQLLANGEARAAGRAIDPVPVVRLFTPDAHVTWLLAALDPADGDTAWGLIDLGIGMPAQGTVKLSDLAGIVGPHQQPVMRDLYFRPTRTLSEYTRLAERDGAIPD
;
A
#
# COMPACT_ATOMS: atom_id res chain seq x y z
N MET A 1 17.46 13.60 1.33
CA MET A 1 15.99 13.48 1.20
C MET A 1 15.64 12.02 1.41
N PRO A 2 14.57 11.68 2.15
CA PRO A 2 14.09 10.31 2.20
C PRO A 2 13.79 9.82 0.77
N LEU A 3 14.06 8.54 0.52
CA LEU A 3 13.72 7.92 -0.76
C LEU A 3 12.21 7.98 -0.97
N PRO A 4 11.73 8.21 -2.21
CA PRO A 4 10.30 8.24 -2.48
C PRO A 4 9.67 6.88 -2.17
N LEU A 5 8.48 6.89 -1.57
CA LEU A 5 7.73 5.69 -1.21
C LEU A 5 7.23 4.90 -2.43
N ALA A 6 7.35 5.45 -3.64
CA ALA A 6 7.15 4.74 -4.89
C ALA A 6 8.09 5.31 -5.96
N THR A 7 8.56 4.46 -6.86
CA THR A 7 9.28 4.87 -8.07
C THR A 7 8.33 5.51 -9.08
N ALA A 8 8.86 6.21 -10.08
CA ALA A 8 8.03 6.80 -11.13
C ALA A 8 7.19 5.75 -11.90
N PRO A 9 7.72 4.56 -12.27
CA PRO A 9 6.91 3.50 -12.89
C PRO A 9 5.81 2.97 -11.97
N GLU A 10 6.12 2.72 -10.69
CA GLU A 10 5.12 2.26 -9.71
C GLU A 10 4.01 3.31 -9.53
N ARG A 11 4.38 4.59 -9.45
CA ARG A 11 3.42 5.70 -9.35
C ARG A 11 2.54 5.81 -10.58
N ALA A 12 3.10 5.65 -11.79
CA ALA A 12 2.32 5.63 -13.02
C ALA A 12 1.31 4.47 -13.04
N GLN A 13 1.71 3.28 -12.61
CA GLN A 13 0.81 2.13 -12.52
C GLN A 13 -0.29 2.32 -11.47
N LEU A 14 0.05 2.86 -10.29
CA LEU A 14 -0.91 3.21 -9.25
C LEU A 14 -1.95 4.22 -9.75
N LEU A 15 -1.51 5.25 -10.49
CA LEU A 15 -2.40 6.25 -11.09
C LEU A 15 -3.30 5.64 -12.16
N ALA A 16 -2.78 4.78 -13.03
CA ALA A 16 -3.60 4.09 -14.04
C ALA A 16 -4.70 3.22 -13.38
N ASN A 17 -4.37 2.54 -12.29
CA ASN A 17 -5.35 1.79 -11.49
C ASN A 17 -6.38 2.74 -10.85
N GLY A 18 -5.94 3.91 -10.38
CA GLY A 18 -6.79 4.96 -9.83
C GLY A 18 -7.78 5.55 -10.84
N GLU A 19 -7.31 5.88 -12.04
CA GLU A 19 -8.14 6.36 -13.15
C GLU A 19 -9.22 5.34 -13.52
N ALA A 20 -8.85 4.06 -13.62
CA ALA A 20 -9.82 2.99 -13.88
C ALA A 20 -10.90 2.91 -12.79
N ARG A 21 -10.51 3.03 -11.50
CA ARG A 21 -11.47 3.06 -10.38
C ARG A 21 -12.35 4.30 -10.40
N ALA A 22 -11.78 5.48 -10.63
CA ALA A 22 -12.53 6.74 -10.71
C ALA A 22 -13.54 6.73 -11.87
N ALA A 23 -13.22 6.03 -12.96
CA ALA A 23 -14.15 5.79 -14.07
C ALA A 23 -15.23 4.72 -13.77
N GLY A 24 -15.31 4.20 -12.54
CA GLY A 24 -16.30 3.21 -12.13
C GLY A 24 -16.05 1.79 -12.65
N ARG A 25 -14.85 1.50 -13.17
CA ARG A 25 -14.54 0.15 -13.64
C ARG A 25 -14.36 -0.79 -12.45
N ALA A 26 -15.03 -1.93 -12.51
CA ALA A 26 -14.81 -3.02 -11.56
C ALA A 26 -13.48 -3.71 -11.86
N ILE A 27 -12.41 -3.26 -11.19
CA ILE A 27 -11.07 -3.84 -11.30
C ILE A 27 -10.63 -4.45 -9.96
N ASP A 28 -9.83 -5.50 -10.04
CA ASP A 28 -9.15 -6.10 -8.88
C ASP A 28 -7.63 -6.10 -9.16
N PRO A 29 -6.97 -4.94 -8.98
CA PRO A 29 -5.58 -4.79 -9.37
C PRO A 29 -4.66 -5.66 -8.50
N VAL A 30 -3.59 -6.14 -9.12
CA VAL A 30 -2.44 -6.65 -8.39
C VAL A 30 -1.78 -5.46 -7.66
N PRO A 31 -1.45 -5.58 -6.36
CA PRO A 31 -0.76 -4.51 -5.64
C PRO A 31 0.54 -4.10 -6.33
N VAL A 32 0.90 -2.83 -6.25
CA VAL A 32 2.07 -2.28 -6.94
C VAL A 32 3.23 -2.06 -5.98
N VAL A 33 2.94 -1.64 -4.75
CA VAL A 33 3.95 -1.27 -3.75
C VAL A 33 3.60 -1.89 -2.41
N ARG A 34 4.60 -2.48 -1.73
CA ARG A 34 4.56 -2.81 -0.32
C ARG A 34 5.41 -1.83 0.47
N LEU A 35 4.81 -1.21 1.48
CA LEU A 35 5.46 -0.32 2.43
C LEU A 35 5.37 -0.94 3.82
N PHE A 36 6.36 -0.66 4.67
CA PHE A 36 6.36 -1.16 6.04
C PHE A 36 7.13 -0.25 6.99
N THR A 37 6.76 -0.26 8.27
CA THR A 37 7.62 0.24 9.35
C THR A 37 8.54 -0.88 9.82
N PRO A 38 9.88 -0.73 9.76
CA PRO A 38 10.77 -1.83 10.14
C PRO A 38 10.79 -2.11 11.65
N ASP A 39 10.28 -1.18 12.46
CA ASP A 39 10.30 -1.20 13.92
C ASP A 39 8.90 -1.12 14.58
N ALA A 40 7.81 -1.15 13.80
CA ALA A 40 6.44 -1.04 14.34
C ALA A 40 5.42 -2.04 13.73
N HIS A 41 5.87 -3.03 12.95
CA HIS A 41 5.04 -4.09 12.36
C HIS A 41 3.83 -3.62 11.52
N VAL A 42 3.78 -2.35 11.14
CA VAL A 42 2.75 -1.81 10.25
C VAL A 42 3.15 -2.06 8.79
N THR A 43 2.21 -2.54 7.99
CA THR A 43 2.39 -2.82 6.57
C THR A 43 1.26 -2.21 5.74
N TRP A 44 1.61 -1.61 4.59
CA TRP A 44 0.65 -1.13 3.60
C TRP A 44 0.94 -1.79 2.26
N LEU A 45 -0.10 -2.32 1.62
CA LEU A 45 -0.04 -2.97 0.32
C LEU A 45 -0.91 -2.16 -0.67
N LEU A 46 -0.26 -1.28 -1.42
CA LEU A 46 -0.92 -0.24 -2.20
C LEU A 46 -1.22 -0.71 -3.62
N ALA A 47 -2.43 -0.46 -4.11
CA ALA A 47 -2.87 -0.91 -5.43
C ALA A 47 -3.39 0.21 -6.35
N ALA A 48 -3.74 1.38 -5.81
CA ALA A 48 -4.11 2.54 -6.64
C ALA A 48 -3.72 3.86 -5.96
N LEU A 49 -3.58 4.92 -6.75
CA LEU A 49 -3.49 6.32 -6.29
C LEU A 49 -4.64 7.11 -6.87
N ASP A 50 -5.27 7.97 -6.05
CA ASP A 50 -6.29 8.89 -6.51
C ASP A 50 -5.69 9.84 -7.57
N PRO A 51 -6.21 9.88 -8.80
CA PRO A 51 -5.67 10.74 -9.84
C PRO A 51 -5.91 12.25 -9.57
N ALA A 52 -6.84 12.60 -8.67
CA ALA A 52 -7.13 14.00 -8.36
C ALA A 52 -6.03 14.68 -7.54
N ASP A 53 -5.39 13.95 -6.62
CA ASP A 53 -4.32 14.48 -5.76
C ASP A 53 -2.96 13.79 -5.98
N GLY A 54 -2.95 12.60 -6.58
CA GLY A 54 -1.77 11.76 -6.74
C GLY A 54 -1.15 11.32 -5.41
N ASP A 55 -1.84 11.45 -4.28
CA ASP A 55 -1.27 11.27 -2.94
C ASP A 55 -2.08 10.28 -2.12
N THR A 56 -3.41 10.31 -2.23
CA THR A 56 -4.30 9.37 -1.55
C THR A 56 -4.22 8.00 -2.23
N ALA A 57 -3.53 7.06 -1.60
CA ALA A 57 -3.43 5.68 -2.05
C ALA A 57 -4.59 4.84 -1.51
N TRP A 58 -5.02 3.84 -2.28
CA TRP A 58 -5.92 2.78 -1.86
C TRP A 58 -5.20 1.44 -1.86
N GLY A 59 -5.46 0.63 -0.85
CA GLY A 59 -4.80 -0.66 -0.68
C GLY A 59 -5.25 -1.41 0.57
N LEU A 60 -4.53 -2.45 0.93
CA LEU A 60 -4.70 -3.24 2.14
C LEU A 60 -3.76 -2.71 3.23
N ILE A 61 -4.30 -2.45 4.42
CA ILE A 61 -3.61 -1.83 5.54
C ILE A 61 -3.62 -2.82 6.70
N ASP A 62 -2.43 -3.10 7.23
CA ASP A 62 -2.24 -3.93 8.42
C ASP A 62 -1.48 -3.12 9.47
N LEU A 63 -2.16 -2.83 10.57
CA LEU A 63 -1.60 -2.05 11.68
C LEU A 63 -0.86 -2.93 12.70
N GLY A 64 -0.68 -4.23 12.43
CA GLY A 64 -0.02 -5.16 13.35
C GLY A 64 -0.89 -5.56 14.54
N ILE A 65 -2.21 -5.37 14.45
CA ILE A 65 -3.18 -5.61 15.55
C ILE A 65 -4.13 -6.79 15.27
N GLY A 66 -3.88 -7.59 14.24
CA GLY A 66 -4.70 -8.77 13.91
C GLY A 66 -5.95 -8.48 13.07
N MET A 67 -6.09 -7.26 12.54
CA MET A 67 -7.28 -6.83 11.79
C MET A 67 -6.91 -6.06 10.51
N PRO A 68 -6.25 -6.69 9.51
CA PRO A 68 -5.94 -6.05 8.25
C PRO A 68 -7.23 -5.74 7.48
N ALA A 69 -7.31 -4.57 6.84
CA ALA A 69 -8.48 -4.16 6.07
C ALA A 69 -8.10 -3.29 4.88
N GLN A 70 -8.92 -3.31 3.82
CA GLN A 70 -8.77 -2.36 2.73
C GLN A 70 -9.14 -0.95 3.20
N GLY A 71 -8.36 0.03 2.78
CA GLY A 71 -8.55 1.42 3.16
C GLY A 71 -7.79 2.37 2.26
N THR A 72 -7.79 3.64 2.64
CA THR A 72 -7.00 4.67 1.98
C THR A 72 -6.01 5.31 2.94
N VAL A 73 -4.90 5.81 2.39
CA VAL A 73 -3.84 6.48 3.15
C VAL A 73 -3.08 7.42 2.23
N LYS A 74 -2.63 8.58 2.73
CA LYS A 74 -1.80 9.48 1.92
C LYS A 74 -0.34 9.08 1.97
N LEU A 75 0.34 9.10 0.82
CA LEU A 75 1.79 8.87 0.77
C LEU A 75 2.54 9.96 1.54
N SER A 76 2.06 11.20 1.51
CA SER A 76 2.60 12.31 2.30
C SER A 76 2.50 12.07 3.80
N ASP A 77 1.38 11.54 4.30
CA ASP A 77 1.21 11.16 5.71
C ASP A 77 2.18 10.03 6.07
N LEU A 78 2.27 8.98 5.24
CA LEU A 78 3.22 7.88 5.45
C LEU A 78 4.68 8.34 5.47
N ALA A 79 5.05 9.30 4.64
CA ALA A 79 6.40 9.85 4.60
C ALA A 79 6.76 10.64 5.87
N GLY A 80 5.76 11.09 6.62
CA GLY A 80 5.93 11.73 7.93
C GLY A 80 5.97 10.76 9.12
N ILE A 81 5.59 9.49 8.93
CA ILE A 81 5.62 8.49 10.00
C ILE A 81 7.06 8.11 10.31
N VAL A 82 7.40 8.20 11.59
CA VAL A 82 8.66 7.74 12.16
C VAL A 82 8.34 6.78 13.29
N GLY A 83 8.86 5.56 13.19
CA GLY A 83 8.63 4.51 14.18
C GLY A 83 9.36 4.73 15.50
N PRO A 84 9.11 3.86 16.50
CA PRO A 84 9.62 3.99 17.87
C PRO A 84 11.16 4.11 17.95
N HIS A 85 11.89 3.50 17.01
CA HIS A 85 13.35 3.50 16.96
C HIS A 85 13.90 4.51 15.95
N GLN A 86 13.13 5.56 15.63
CA GLN A 86 13.49 6.60 14.67
C GLN A 86 13.67 6.08 13.23
N GLN A 87 12.98 4.99 12.88
CA GLN A 87 13.03 4.44 11.53
C GLN A 87 11.83 4.92 10.71
N PRO A 88 12.05 5.46 9.51
CA PRO A 88 10.95 5.90 8.65
C PRO A 88 10.24 4.69 8.03
N VAL A 89 9.06 4.93 7.45
CA VAL A 89 8.42 3.96 6.55
C VAL A 89 9.35 3.66 5.38
N MET A 90 9.50 2.38 5.06
CA MET A 90 10.36 1.87 3.99
C MET A 90 9.53 1.21 2.89
N ARG A 91 10.04 1.30 1.65
CA ARG A 91 9.53 0.55 0.51
C ARG A 91 10.24 -0.79 0.42
N ASP A 92 9.49 -1.87 0.27
CA ASP A 92 10.06 -3.19 -0.01
C ASP A 92 10.53 -3.26 -1.46
N LEU A 93 11.85 -3.37 -1.65
CA LEU A 93 12.50 -3.42 -2.96
C LEU A 93 12.42 -4.79 -3.64
N TYR A 94 12.08 -5.84 -2.88
CA TYR A 94 12.00 -7.22 -3.35
C TYR A 94 10.56 -7.71 -3.47
N PHE A 95 9.59 -6.85 -3.17
CA PHE A 95 8.18 -7.15 -3.28
C PHE A 95 7.82 -7.60 -4.71
N ARG A 96 7.30 -8.82 -4.82
CA ARG A 96 6.81 -9.41 -6.08
C ARG A 96 5.40 -9.93 -5.86
N PRO A 97 4.37 -9.11 -6.17
CA PRO A 97 2.99 -9.50 -5.92
C PRO A 97 2.62 -10.69 -6.84
N THR A 98 1.97 -11.70 -6.27
CA THR A 98 1.54 -12.91 -7.00
C THR A 98 0.03 -13.09 -7.04
N ARG A 99 -0.72 -12.19 -6.41
CA ARG A 99 -2.17 -12.26 -6.19
C ARG A 99 -2.81 -10.90 -6.36
N THR A 100 -4.11 -10.88 -6.61
CA THR A 100 -4.88 -9.63 -6.65
C THR A 100 -5.05 -9.04 -5.26
N LEU A 101 -5.43 -7.76 -5.16
CA LEU A 101 -5.66 -7.14 -3.85
C LEU A 101 -6.79 -7.85 -3.09
N SER A 102 -7.87 -8.27 -3.76
CA SER A 102 -8.95 -9.00 -3.09
C SER A 102 -8.49 -10.35 -2.52
N GLU A 103 -7.59 -11.05 -3.20
CA GLU A 103 -7.00 -12.29 -2.72
C GLU A 103 -6.09 -12.05 -1.51
N TYR A 104 -5.20 -11.05 -1.56
CA TYR A 104 -4.40 -10.64 -0.41
C TYR A 104 -5.28 -10.25 0.79
N THR A 105 -6.41 -9.57 0.54
CA THR A 105 -7.36 -9.16 1.59
C THR A 105 -7.96 -10.38 2.27
N ARG A 106 -8.50 -11.34 1.52
CA ARG A 106 -9.07 -12.57 2.09
C ARG A 106 -8.06 -13.37 2.91
N LEU A 107 -6.81 -13.45 2.43
CA LEU A 107 -5.74 -14.12 3.16
C LEU A 107 -5.41 -13.37 4.45
N ALA A 108 -5.29 -12.05 4.39
CA ALA A 108 -4.95 -11.24 5.55
C ALA A 108 -6.05 -11.22 6.62
N GLU A 109 -7.32 -11.18 6.22
CA GLU A 109 -8.46 -11.32 7.14
C GLU A 109 -8.48 -12.69 7.81
N ARG A 110 -8.11 -13.76 7.09
CA ARG A 110 -8.04 -15.12 7.63
C ARG A 110 -6.88 -15.29 8.62
N ASP A 111 -5.71 -14.76 8.25
CA ASP A 111 -4.46 -15.01 8.98
C ASP A 111 -4.16 -13.92 10.03
N GLY A 112 -4.92 -12.81 10.01
CA GLY A 112 -4.73 -11.66 10.89
C GLY A 112 -3.56 -10.76 10.50
N ALA A 113 -2.87 -11.03 9.40
CA ALA A 113 -1.74 -10.25 8.92
C ALA A 113 -1.59 -10.32 7.39
N ILE A 114 -1.02 -9.28 6.77
CA ILE A 114 -0.67 -9.33 5.34
C ILE A 114 0.41 -10.41 5.11
N PRO A 115 0.18 -11.39 4.21
CA PRO A 115 1.18 -12.41 3.93
C PRO A 115 2.38 -11.81 3.21
N ASP A 116 3.56 -12.39 3.46
CA ASP A 116 4.82 -12.00 2.82
C ASP A 116 4.88 -12.29 1.31
#